data_AF-A0A0G0AEK9-F1
#
_entry.id   AF-A0A0G0AEK9-F1
#
_cell.length_a   1.000
_cell.length_b   1.000
_cell.length_c   1.000
_cell.angle_alpha   90.00
_cell.angle_beta   90.00
_cell.angle_gamma   90.00
#
_symmetry.space_group_name_H-M   'P 1'
#
loop_
_entity.id
_entity.type
_entity.pdbx_description
1 polymer ?
#
loop_
_entity_poly.entity_id
_entity_poly.type
_entity_poly.pdbx_seq_one_letter_code
_entity_poly.pdbx_strand_id
1 'polypeptide(L)'
;MAREKKFALVTGCGKGGIGEALILEYTRRDIYAIATVLPNENSDHLTAAGITWFPLDVTDEQSVVDLKGEISSITGGYLDLLVNNAGICYTMTAIDTDVNAVKRMFEVNVFGPMQMVHHFHDMLIQASGAIVNIGSIGGVVPYMYGGMTTS
;
A
#
# COMPACT_ATOMS: atom_id res chain seq x y z
N MET A 1 -26.11 -11.12 -4.12
CA MET A 1 -26.52 -9.71 -4.21
C MET A 1 -25.27 -8.87 -4.10
N ALA A 2 -25.06 -7.88 -4.97
CA ALA A 2 -23.89 -7.01 -4.86
C ALA A 2 -24.03 -6.15 -3.58
N ARG A 3 -22.98 -6.10 -2.75
CA ARG A 3 -22.98 -5.28 -1.53
C ARG A 3 -23.02 -3.80 -1.92
N GLU A 4 -23.85 -3.02 -1.23
CA GLU A 4 -24.17 -1.63 -1.60
C GLU A 4 -22.97 -0.67 -1.46
N LYS A 5 -22.04 -0.95 -0.53
CA LYS A 5 -20.83 -0.14 -0.29
C LYS A 5 -19.56 -0.97 -0.49
N LYS A 6 -18.65 -0.49 -1.33
CA LYS A 6 -17.33 -1.08 -1.57
C LYS A 6 -16.25 -0.43 -0.71
N PHE A 7 -15.28 -1.22 -0.25
CA PHE A 7 -14.14 -0.80 0.56
C PHE A 7 -12.84 -1.01 -0.20
N ALA A 8 -11.99 0.02 -0.24
CA ALA A 8 -10.67 -0.04 -0.84
C ALA A 8 -9.61 0.38 0.17
N LEU A 9 -8.56 -0.43 0.32
CA LEU A 9 -7.37 -0.12 1.11
C LEU A 9 -6.23 0.21 0.14
N VAL A 10 -5.59 1.38 0.29
CA VAL A 10 -4.43 1.77 -0.51
C VAL A 10 -3.25 2.06 0.40
N THR A 11 -2.14 1.36 0.18
CA THR A 11 -0.91 1.57 0.96
C THR A 11 -0.03 2.68 0.37
N GLY A 12 0.71 3.41 1.21
CA GLY A 12 1.67 4.42 0.72
C GLY A 12 1.02 5.66 0.09
N CYS A 13 0.01 6.23 0.74
CA CYS A 13 -0.73 7.43 0.31
C CYS A 13 -0.05 8.74 0.73
N GLY A 14 1.27 8.80 0.53
CA GLY A 14 2.06 9.99 0.78
C GLY A 14 1.63 11.17 -0.07
N LYS A 15 1.89 12.39 0.43
CA LYS A 15 1.47 13.64 -0.21
C LYS A 15 2.08 13.79 -1.61
N GLY A 16 1.24 14.05 -2.61
CA GLY A 16 1.60 14.15 -4.03
C GLY A 16 1.85 12.81 -4.72
N GLY A 17 1.63 11.69 -4.02
CA GLY A 17 1.87 10.33 -4.54
C GLY A 17 0.69 9.75 -5.33
N ILE A 18 0.96 8.63 -6.01
CA ILE A 18 -0.05 7.86 -6.74
C ILE A 18 -1.16 7.37 -5.79
N GLY A 19 -0.79 6.95 -4.57
CA GLY A 19 -1.74 6.49 -3.56
C GLY A 19 -2.77 7.56 -3.17
N GLU A 20 -2.35 8.82 -2.97
CA GLU A 20 -3.26 9.93 -2.67
C GLU A 20 -4.26 10.15 -3.82
N ALA A 21 -3.76 10.21 -5.06
CA ALA A 21 -4.62 10.40 -6.24
C ALA A 21 -5.64 9.27 -6.41
N LEU A 22 -5.25 8.02 -6.14
CA LEU A 22 -6.14 6.87 -6.17
C LEU A 22 -7.24 6.95 -5.12
N ILE A 23 -6.89 7.28 -3.88
CA ILE A 23 -7.87 7.42 -2.80
C ILE A 23 -8.89 8.52 -3.13
N LEU A 24 -8.44 9.68 -3.59
CA LEU A 24 -9.32 10.79 -3.96
C LEU A 24 -10.31 10.38 -5.07
N GLU A 25 -9.86 9.65 -6.09
CA GLU A 25 -10.74 9.16 -7.15
C GLU A 25 -11.69 8.06 -6.65
N TYR A 26 -11.26 7.17 -5.74
CA TYR A 26 -12.15 6.19 -5.13
C TYR A 26 -13.26 6.84 -4.31
N THR A 27 -12.92 7.86 -3.51
CA THR A 27 -13.90 8.65 -2.77
C THR A 27 -14.89 9.33 -3.73
N ARG A 28 -14.42 9.86 -4.86
CA ARG A 28 -15.28 10.48 -5.89
C ARG A 28 -16.22 9.49 -6.60
N ARG A 29 -15.93 8.18 -6.52
CA ARG A 29 -16.74 7.08 -7.09
C ARG A 29 -17.61 6.37 -6.05
N ASP A 30 -17.82 6.98 -4.89
CA ASP A 30 -18.58 6.42 -3.77
C ASP A 30 -18.01 5.09 -3.24
N ILE A 31 -16.71 4.85 -3.45
CA ILE A 31 -15.98 3.76 -2.80
C ILE A 31 -15.41 4.29 -1.49
N TYR A 32 -15.61 3.55 -0.41
CA TYR A 32 -15.04 3.91 0.88
C TYR A 32 -13.55 3.58 0.89
N ALA A 33 -12.76 4.61 0.67
CA ALA A 33 -11.32 4.52 0.50
C ALA A 33 -10.62 4.74 1.86
N ILE A 34 -9.76 3.78 2.23
CA ILE A 34 -8.93 3.80 3.43
C ILE A 34 -7.49 3.93 2.98
N ALA A 35 -6.83 5.00 3.42
CA ALA A 35 -5.45 5.30 3.08
C ALA A 35 -4.49 4.80 4.16
N THR A 36 -3.27 4.44 3.80
CA THR A 36 -2.20 4.30 4.78
C THR A 36 -0.97 5.13 4.42
N VAL A 37 -0.28 5.63 5.43
CA VAL A 37 0.96 6.41 5.29
C VAL A 37 1.99 5.88 6.28
N LEU A 38 3.28 6.18 6.06
CA LEU A 38 4.30 5.79 7.04
C LEU A 38 4.04 6.49 8.38
N PRO A 39 4.34 5.86 9.54
CA PRO A 39 4.07 6.44 10.85
C PRO A 39 4.67 7.83 11.10
N ASN A 40 5.78 8.15 10.44
CA ASN A 40 6.49 9.43 10.57
C ASN A 40 6.18 10.42 9.43
N GLU A 41 5.23 10.10 8.55
CA GLU A 41 4.86 10.92 7.40
C GLU A 41 3.67 11.83 7.71
N ASN A 42 3.63 13.03 7.11
CA ASN A 42 2.52 13.95 7.29
C ASN A 42 1.24 13.42 6.61
N SER A 43 0.13 13.43 7.33
CA SER A 43 -1.20 12.98 6.88
C SER A 43 -2.26 14.08 6.92
N ASP A 44 -1.86 15.35 7.07
CA ASP A 44 -2.78 16.48 7.16
C ASP A 44 -3.61 16.63 5.88
N HIS A 45 -3.04 16.30 4.71
CA HIS A 45 -3.75 16.31 3.44
C HIS A 45 -4.91 15.32 3.39
N LEU A 46 -4.73 14.12 3.96
CA LEU A 46 -5.78 13.10 4.03
C LEU A 46 -6.89 13.53 5.00
N THR A 47 -6.51 14.05 6.16
CA THR A 47 -7.45 14.56 7.16
C THR A 47 -8.26 15.74 6.60
N ALA A 48 -7.60 16.69 5.92
CA ALA A 48 -8.26 17.83 5.29
C ALA A 48 -9.24 17.43 4.18
N ALA A 49 -8.97 16.31 3.49
CA ALA A 49 -9.84 15.73 2.48
C ALA A 49 -10.96 14.84 3.06
N GLY A 50 -11.03 14.66 4.39
CA GLY A 50 -12.02 13.80 5.05
C GLY A 50 -11.81 12.30 4.78
N ILE A 51 -10.59 11.90 4.43
CA ILE A 51 -10.22 10.51 4.16
C ILE A 51 -9.89 9.81 5.48
N THR A 52 -10.40 8.59 5.66
CA THR A 52 -9.97 7.70 6.75
C THR A 52 -8.58 7.16 6.45
N TRP A 53 -7.65 7.34 7.39
CA TRP A 53 -6.27 6.91 7.21
C TRP A 53 -5.69 6.28 8.49
N PHE A 54 -4.68 5.44 8.29
CA PHE A 54 -3.94 4.79 9.38
C PHE A 54 -2.43 4.82 9.13
N PRO A 55 -1.59 4.89 10.19
CA PRO A 55 -0.16 4.64 10.06
C PRO A 55 0.10 3.16 9.72
N LEU A 56 1.01 2.90 8.79
CA LEU A 56 1.41 1.55 8.40
C LEU A 56 2.90 1.51 8.04
N ASP A 57 3.66 0.62 8.67
CA ASP A 57 4.91 0.11 8.12
C ASP A 57 4.67 -1.33 7.61
N VAL A 58 4.70 -1.53 6.29
CA VAL A 58 4.46 -2.84 5.66
C VAL A 58 5.53 -3.89 5.98
N THR A 59 6.64 -3.47 6.60
CA THR A 59 7.73 -4.35 7.01
C THR A 59 7.63 -4.80 8.47
N ASP A 60 6.71 -4.19 9.23
CA ASP A 60 6.42 -4.54 10.61
C ASP A 60 5.10 -5.32 10.67
N GLU A 61 5.19 -6.61 10.95
CA GLU A 61 4.03 -7.50 11.03
C GLU A 61 2.99 -7.03 12.04
N GLN A 62 3.42 -6.46 13.18
CA GLN A 62 2.48 -5.96 14.19
C GLN A 62 1.69 -4.76 13.66
N SER A 63 2.34 -3.87 12.91
CA SER A 63 1.67 -2.75 12.25
C SER A 63 0.58 -3.23 11.28
N VAL A 64 0.82 -4.33 10.55
CA VAL A 64 -0.17 -4.93 9.63
C VAL A 64 -1.33 -5.58 10.39
N VAL A 65 -1.05 -6.27 11.50
CA VAL A 65 -2.06 -6.92 12.34
C VAL A 65 -2.99 -5.88 12.99
N ASP A 66 -2.42 -4.82 13.54
CA ASP A 66 -3.19 -3.74 14.17
C ASP A 66 -4.08 -3.05 13.14
N LEU A 67 -3.53 -2.76 11.94
CA LEU A 67 -4.31 -2.22 10.83
C LEU A 67 -5.47 -3.13 10.43
N LYS A 68 -5.26 -4.45 10.36
CA LYS A 68 -6.32 -5.40 10.05
C LYS A 68 -7.48 -5.31 11.05
N GLY A 69 -7.17 -5.16 12.35
CA GLY A 69 -8.18 -5.00 13.40
C GLY A 69 -9.06 -3.76 13.19
N GLU A 70 -8.43 -2.62 12.90
CA GLU A 70 -9.12 -1.36 12.63
C GLU A 70 -10.01 -1.46 11.39
N ILE A 71 -9.46 -1.99 10.28
CA ILE A 71 -10.20 -2.11 9.01
C ILE A 71 -11.36 -3.09 9.17
N SER A 72 -11.15 -4.24 9.81
CA SER A 72 -12.22 -5.22 10.04
C SER A 72 -13.39 -4.61 10.81
N SER A 73 -13.10 -3.76 11.81
CA SER A 73 -14.11 -3.07 12.61
C SER A 73 -14.92 -2.06 11.79
N ILE A 74 -14.29 -1.38 10.83
CA ILE A 74 -14.94 -0.39 9.96
C ILE A 74 -15.76 -1.06 8.85
N THR A 75 -15.23 -2.12 8.25
CA THR A 75 -15.80 -2.72 7.04
C THR A 75 -16.69 -3.93 7.31
N GLY A 76 -16.73 -4.41 8.55
CA GLY A 76 -17.43 -5.64 8.93
C GLY A 76 -16.73 -6.89 8.40
N GLY A 77 -15.41 -6.86 8.26
CA GLY A 77 -14.62 -7.99 7.76
C GLY A 77 -14.55 -8.12 6.24
N TYR A 78 -15.00 -7.11 5.48
CA TYR A 78 -14.96 -7.16 4.01
C TYR A 78 -13.96 -6.17 3.41
N LEU A 79 -13.24 -6.59 2.37
CA LEU A 79 -12.37 -5.70 1.60
C LEU A 79 -12.47 -6.01 0.10
N ASP A 80 -12.98 -5.08 -0.70
CA ASP A 80 -13.16 -5.33 -2.15
C ASP A 80 -11.89 -5.05 -2.96
N LEU A 81 -11.02 -4.18 -2.44
CA LEU A 81 -9.80 -3.81 -3.12
C LEU A 81 -8.66 -3.61 -2.13
N LEU A 82 -7.56 -4.32 -2.35
CA LEU A 82 -6.27 -4.07 -1.71
C LEU A 82 -5.30 -3.55 -2.78
N VAL A 83 -4.83 -2.31 -2.62
CA VAL A 83 -3.82 -1.71 -3.49
C VAL A 83 -2.51 -1.61 -2.74
N ASN A 84 -1.58 -2.50 -3.05
CA ASN A 84 -0.20 -2.44 -2.58
C ASN A 84 0.56 -1.39 -3.42
N ASN A 85 0.63 -0.17 -2.90
CA ASN A 85 1.29 0.97 -3.53
C ASN A 85 2.48 1.52 -2.72
N ALA A 86 2.60 1.17 -1.44
CA ALA A 86 3.78 1.48 -0.65
C ALA A 86 5.03 0.91 -1.33
N GLY A 87 6.01 1.77 -1.58
CA GLY A 87 7.24 1.41 -2.25
C GLY A 87 8.32 2.46 -2.04
N ILE A 88 9.57 2.01 -2.04
CA ILE A 88 10.75 2.89 -2.03
C ILE A 88 11.64 2.60 -3.24
N CYS A 89 12.34 3.62 -3.71
CA CYS A 89 13.32 3.49 -4.78
C CYS A 89 14.72 3.72 -4.23
N TYR A 90 15.64 2.82 -4.59
CA TYR A 90 17.07 2.99 -4.34
C TYR A 90 17.81 2.85 -5.67
N THR A 91 18.54 3.90 -6.05
CA THR A 91 19.28 4.01 -7.32
C THR A 91 20.74 4.32 -6.98
N MET A 92 21.64 3.42 -7.37
CA MET A 92 23.08 3.53 -7.10
C MET A 92 23.87 2.70 -8.11
N THR A 93 25.14 3.04 -8.31
CA THR A 93 26.04 2.13 -9.05
C THR A 93 26.22 0.83 -8.25
N ALA A 94 26.49 -0.28 -8.93
CA ALA A 94 26.72 -1.56 -8.26
C ALA A 94 27.92 -1.53 -7.30
N ILE A 95 28.92 -0.68 -7.56
CA ILE A 95 30.13 -0.57 -6.73
C ILE A 95 29.92 0.32 -5.49
N ASP A 96 29.01 1.28 -5.56
CA ASP A 96 28.70 2.22 -4.47
C ASP A 96 27.45 1.81 -3.68
N THR A 97 26.89 0.65 -4.00
CA THR A 97 25.67 0.10 -3.41
C THR A 97 25.85 -0.22 -1.93
N ASP A 98 24.91 0.28 -1.12
CA ASP A 98 24.69 -0.25 0.22
C ASP A 98 23.73 -1.45 0.17
N VAL A 99 24.24 -2.63 0.50
CA VAL A 99 23.46 -3.87 0.57
C VAL A 99 22.30 -3.77 1.55
N ASN A 100 22.43 -3.01 2.63
CA ASN A 100 21.33 -2.83 3.59
C ASN A 100 20.19 -1.99 3.02
N ALA A 101 20.52 -0.97 2.22
CA ALA A 101 19.51 -0.19 1.50
C ALA A 101 18.74 -1.06 0.48
N VAL A 102 19.44 -1.97 -0.21
CA VAL A 102 18.82 -2.93 -1.12
C VAL A 102 17.90 -3.89 -0.37
N LYS A 103 18.38 -4.47 0.74
CA LYS A 103 17.53 -5.33 1.60
C LYS A 103 16.28 -4.59 2.04
N ARG A 104 16.41 -3.35 2.55
CA ARG A 104 15.26 -2.54 2.95
C ARG A 104 14.27 -2.32 1.81
N MET A 105 14.76 -2.11 0.59
CA MET A 105 13.90 -1.98 -0.58
C MET A 105 13.15 -3.28 -0.90
N PHE A 106 13.77 -4.45 -0.74
CA PHE A 106 13.07 -5.74 -0.85
C PHE A 106 12.04 -5.95 0.27
N GLU A 107 12.36 -5.58 1.51
CA GLU A 107 11.41 -5.62 2.62
C GLU A 107 10.14 -4.84 2.30
N VAL A 108 10.28 -3.62 1.76
CA VAL A 108 9.13 -2.77 1.44
C VAL A 108 8.41 -3.24 0.17
N ASN A 109 9.13 -3.41 -0.94
CA ASN A 109 8.52 -3.56 -2.27
C ASN A 109 8.11 -5.02 -2.58
N VAL A 110 8.74 -6.01 -1.94
CA VAL A 110 8.49 -7.44 -2.22
C VAL A 110 7.77 -8.09 -1.05
N PHE A 111 8.37 -8.03 0.13
CA PHE A 111 7.81 -8.69 1.31
C PHE A 111 6.61 -7.94 1.87
N GLY A 112 6.58 -6.60 1.80
CA GLY A 112 5.44 -5.79 2.21
C GLY A 112 4.12 -6.21 1.55
N PRO A 113 4.01 -6.23 0.20
CA PRO A 113 2.81 -6.74 -0.48
C PRO A 113 2.45 -8.18 -0.10
N MET A 114 3.45 -9.06 0.10
CA MET A 114 3.19 -10.44 0.54
C MET A 114 2.57 -10.49 1.94
N GLN A 115 3.08 -9.69 2.88
CA GLN A 115 2.51 -9.57 4.23
C GLN A 115 1.08 -9.04 4.18
N MET A 116 0.84 -7.96 3.42
CA MET A 116 -0.51 -7.41 3.25
C MET A 116 -1.49 -8.46 2.71
N VAL A 117 -1.10 -9.23 1.68
CA VAL A 117 -1.95 -10.31 1.17
C VAL A 117 -2.14 -11.41 2.21
N HIS A 118 -1.08 -11.81 2.92
CA HIS A 118 -1.16 -12.84 3.95
C HIS A 118 -2.14 -12.48 5.06
N HIS A 119 -2.18 -11.23 5.51
CA HIS A 119 -3.09 -10.84 6.59
C HIS A 119 -4.51 -10.52 6.10
N PHE A 120 -4.69 -9.95 4.91
CA PHE A 120 -6.01 -9.50 4.42
C PHE A 120 -6.76 -10.50 3.52
N HIS A 121 -6.16 -11.66 3.19
CA HIS A 121 -6.75 -12.63 2.25
C HIS A 121 -8.17 -13.08 2.62
N ASP A 122 -8.47 -13.28 3.91
CA ASP A 122 -9.78 -13.69 4.39
C ASP A 122 -10.87 -12.65 4.06
N MET A 123 -10.59 -11.38 4.31
CA MET A 123 -11.50 -10.25 4.02
C MET A 123 -11.71 -10.09 2.50
N LEU A 124 -10.64 -10.27 1.72
CA LEU A 124 -10.68 -10.21 0.26
C LEU A 124 -11.50 -11.37 -0.33
N ILE A 125 -11.29 -12.59 0.14
CA ILE A 125 -12.05 -13.78 -0.29
C ILE A 125 -13.54 -13.59 0.04
N GLN A 126 -13.86 -13.13 1.25
CA GLN A 126 -15.26 -12.89 1.65
C GLN A 126 -15.96 -11.85 0.77
N ALA A 127 -15.24 -10.83 0.32
CA ALA A 127 -15.79 -9.80 -0.56
C ALA A 127 -15.77 -10.18 -2.05
N SER A 128 -15.13 -11.31 -2.43
CA SER A 128 -14.74 -11.56 -3.83
C SER A 128 -13.95 -10.38 -4.43
N GLY A 129 -13.06 -9.82 -3.61
CA GLY A 129 -12.27 -8.63 -3.91
C GLY A 129 -11.08 -8.90 -4.83
N ALA A 130 -10.34 -7.83 -5.12
CA ALA A 130 -9.16 -7.86 -5.97
C ALA A 130 -7.92 -7.30 -5.25
N ILE A 131 -6.75 -7.80 -5.63
CA ILE A 131 -5.45 -7.30 -5.19
C ILE A 131 -4.79 -6.62 -6.38
N VAL A 132 -4.27 -5.41 -6.19
CA VAL A 132 -3.52 -4.65 -7.19
C VAL A 132 -2.15 -4.31 -6.60
N ASN A 133 -1.09 -4.74 -7.28
CA ASN A 133 0.28 -4.37 -6.92
C ASN A 133 0.77 -3.28 -7.88
N ILE A 134 1.13 -2.12 -7.35
CA ILE A 134 1.69 -1.01 -8.13
C ILE A 134 3.20 -1.21 -8.23
N GLY A 135 3.64 -1.75 -9.37
CA GLY A 135 5.04 -1.88 -9.71
C GLY A 135 5.61 -0.66 -10.46
N SER A 136 6.92 -0.71 -10.70
CA SER A 136 7.63 0.26 -11.55
C SER A 136 8.09 -0.38 -12.85
N ILE A 137 8.22 0.41 -13.93
CA ILE A 137 8.88 -0.03 -15.17
C ILE A 137 10.31 -0.54 -14.90
N GLY A 138 10.93 -0.08 -13.80
CA GLY A 138 12.23 -0.54 -13.34
C GLY A 138 12.33 -2.01 -13.00
N GLY A 139 11.22 -2.66 -12.63
CA GLY A 139 11.20 -4.12 -12.42
C GLY A 139 11.10 -4.92 -13.72
N VAL A 140 10.82 -4.26 -14.85
CA VAL A 140 10.68 -4.88 -16.18
C VAL A 140 11.86 -4.54 -17.09
N VAL A 141 12.43 -3.34 -16.96
CA VAL A 141 13.52 -2.85 -17.81
C VAL A 141 14.66 -2.32 -16.94
N PRO A 142 15.89 -2.89 -17.02
CA PRO A 142 17.03 -2.36 -16.30
C PRO A 142 17.45 -1.02 -16.88
N TYR A 143 17.41 0.05 -16.08
CA TYR A 143 17.98 1.34 -16.43
C TYR A 143 19.38 1.52 -15.82
N MET A 144 20.18 2.41 -16.42
CA MET A 144 21.50 2.77 -15.90
C MET A 144 21.37 3.23 -14.44
N TYR A 145 22.17 2.63 -13.55
CA TYR A 145 22.13 2.84 -12.09
C TYR A 145 20.87 2.33 -11.36
N GLY A 146 19.94 1.68 -12.07
CA GLY A 146 18.70 1.10 -11.55
C GLY A 146 18.68 -0.41 -11.41
N GLY A 147 19.82 -1.09 -11.58
CA GLY A 147 19.87 -2.55 -11.66
C GLY A 147 19.36 -3.29 -10.41
N MET A 148 19.11 -2.57 -9.32
CA MET A 148 18.58 -3.13 -8.08
C MET A 148 17.15 -2.73 -7.79
N THR A 149 16.51 -1.90 -8.61
CA THR A 149 15.11 -1.50 -8.38
C THR A 149 14.17 -2.67 -8.62
N THR A 150 13.31 -2.96 -7.66
CA THR A 150 12.25 -3.97 -7.77
C THR A 150 10.90 -3.31 -7.95
N SER A 151 10.01 -3.99 -8.68
CA SER A 151 8.59 -3.67 -8.84
C SER A 151 7.72 -4.49 -7.92
#